data_AF-A0A8J8JQ41-F1
#
_entry.id   AF-A0A8J8JQ41-F1
#
_cell.length_a   1.000
_cell.length_b   1.000
_cell.length_c   1.000
_cell.angle_alpha   90.00
_cell.angle_beta   90.00
_cell.angle_gamma   90.00
#
_symmetry.space_group_name_H-M   'P 1'
#
loop_
_entity.id
_entity.type
_entity.pdbx_description
1 polymer ?
#
loop_
_entity_poly.entity_id
_entity_poly.type
_entity_poly.pdbx_seq_one_letter_code
_entity_poly.pdbx_strand_id
1 'polypeptide(L)'
;YQYVEGMNEQWGKRLGLSSDEAELIDDLQKGNLADGFSEVLLRVDNEGCFPGRVRMDYDQNPREAVALMYDPSKHGEDYQEYLRQYDETCQWRWS
;
A
#
# COMPACT_ATOMS: atom_id res chain seq x y z
N TYR A 1 -5.13 7.85 1.04
CA TYR A 1 -4.63 6.74 0.22
C TYR A 1 -4.13 7.31 -1.09
N GLN A 2 -2.82 7.37 -1.31
CA GLN A 2 -2.26 7.75 -2.61
C GLN A 2 -1.69 6.50 -3.27
N TYR A 3 -2.08 6.26 -4.52
CA TYR A 3 -1.57 5.18 -5.34
C TYR A 3 -0.04 5.32 -5.48
N VAL A 4 0.66 4.18 -5.43
CA VAL A 4 2.12 4.08 -5.63
C VAL A 4 2.56 4.70 -6.96
N GLU A 5 1.68 4.86 -7.95
CA GLU A 5 1.95 5.58 -9.21
C GLU A 5 2.28 7.09 -9.04
N GLY A 6 1.99 7.68 -7.87
CA GLY A 6 2.38 9.05 -7.53
C GLY A 6 3.67 9.18 -6.70
N MET A 7 4.29 8.06 -6.32
CA MET A 7 5.56 8.05 -5.60
C MET A 7 6.67 8.30 -6.63
N ASN A 8 7.14 9.54 -6.69
CA ASN A 8 8.33 9.93 -7.42
C ASN A 8 9.30 10.62 -6.46
N GLU A 9 10.47 11.02 -6.94
CA GLU A 9 11.51 11.67 -6.12
C GLU A 9 10.99 12.87 -5.27
N GLN A 10 9.95 13.58 -5.75
CA GLN A 10 9.35 14.70 -5.00
C GLN A 10 8.53 14.23 -3.79
N TRP A 11 8.00 13.01 -3.84
CA TRP A 11 7.25 12.38 -2.75
C TRP A 11 8.19 11.86 -1.66
N GLY A 12 9.29 11.19 -2.05
CA GLY A 12 10.34 10.76 -1.11
C GLY A 12 10.94 11.94 -0.33
N LYS A 13 11.20 13.07 -1.01
CA LYS A 13 11.64 14.32 -0.37
C LYS A 13 10.60 14.89 0.60
N ARG A 14 9.31 14.83 0.27
CA ARG A 14 8.23 15.29 1.17
C ARG A 14 8.12 14.45 2.44
N LEU A 15 8.44 13.16 2.35
CA LEU A 15 8.57 12.30 3.52
C LEU A 15 9.91 12.45 4.23
N GLY A 16 10.86 13.25 3.73
CA GLY A 16 12.19 13.37 4.33
C GLY A 16 12.98 12.06 4.26
N LEU A 17 12.79 11.29 3.19
CA LEU A 17 13.62 10.14 2.85
C LEU A 17 14.94 10.62 2.22
N SER A 18 16.02 9.91 2.52
CA SER A 18 17.29 10.01 1.80
C SER A 18 17.17 9.44 0.38
N SER A 19 18.16 9.71 -0.47
CA SER A 19 18.21 9.16 -1.83
C SER A 19 18.19 7.64 -1.84
N ASP A 20 18.96 7.01 -0.95
CA ASP A 20 19.05 5.55 -0.83
C ASP A 20 17.71 4.92 -0.39
N GLU A 21 16.96 5.60 0.49
CA GLU A 21 15.62 5.16 0.90
C GLU A 21 14.58 5.36 -0.21
N ALA A 22 14.75 6.35 -1.08
CA ALA A 22 13.89 6.55 -2.24
C ALA A 22 14.14 5.48 -3.32
N GLU A 23 15.40 5.12 -3.59
CA GLU A 23 15.74 4.01 -4.48
C GLU A 23 15.17 2.68 -4.00
N LEU A 24 15.24 2.42 -2.68
CA LEU A 24 14.62 1.23 -2.09
C LEU A 24 13.11 1.15 -2.38
N ILE A 25 12.39 2.28 -2.34
CA ILE A 25 10.95 2.33 -2.62
C ILE A 25 10.64 2.02 -4.09
N ASP A 26 11.44 2.55 -5.01
CA ASP A 26 11.24 2.33 -6.45
C ASP A 26 11.39 0.84 -6.83
N ASP A 27 12.23 0.11 -6.08
CA ASP A 27 12.45 -1.33 -6.25
C ASP A 27 11.49 -2.22 -5.45
N LEU A 28 10.63 -1.66 -4.57
CA LEU A 28 9.71 -2.49 -3.78
C LEU A 28 8.74 -3.23 -4.68
N GLN A 29 8.65 -4.54 -4.45
CA GLN A 29 7.68 -5.34 -5.15
C GLN A 29 6.26 -4.93 -4.74
N LYS A 30 5.56 -4.32 -5.70
CA LYS A 30 4.12 -4.05 -5.59
C LYS A 30 3.41 -5.34 -5.29
N GLY A 31 2.43 -5.22 -4.42
CA GLY A 31 1.69 -6.37 -4.01
C GLY A 31 0.99 -7.11 -5.16
N ASN A 32 1.16 -8.43 -5.27
CA ASN A 32 0.32 -9.27 -6.11
C ASN A 32 -0.03 -10.61 -5.44
N LEU A 33 -1.23 -11.12 -5.71
CA LEU A 33 -1.77 -12.32 -5.07
C LEU A 33 -0.95 -13.59 -5.32
N ALA A 34 -0.19 -13.67 -6.41
CA ALA A 34 0.61 -14.85 -6.74
C ALA A 34 1.81 -15.01 -5.79
N ASP A 35 2.40 -13.90 -5.36
CA ASP A 35 3.57 -13.88 -4.48
C ASP A 35 3.20 -13.90 -2.99
N GLY A 36 1.95 -13.54 -2.66
CA GLY A 36 1.38 -13.67 -1.31
C GLY A 36 1.89 -12.62 -0.30
N PHE A 37 2.71 -11.67 -0.73
CA PHE A 37 3.17 -10.53 0.07
C PHE A 37 3.43 -9.28 -0.78
N SER A 38 3.33 -8.11 -0.15
CA SER A 38 3.80 -6.83 -0.69
C SER A 38 5.01 -6.40 0.11
N GLU A 39 5.99 -5.81 -0.55
CA GLU A 39 7.12 -5.19 0.14
C GLU A 39 6.75 -3.77 0.56
N VAL A 40 7.23 -3.35 1.73
CA VAL A 40 6.93 -2.05 2.33
C VAL A 40 8.19 -1.48 2.97
N LEU A 41 8.24 -0.17 3.12
CA LEU A 41 9.23 0.52 3.94
C LEU A 41 8.56 1.09 5.19
N LEU A 42 8.90 0.56 6.36
CA LEU A 42 8.43 1.06 7.64
C LEU A 42 9.38 2.15 8.14
N ARG A 43 8.87 3.37 8.29
CA ARG A 43 9.61 4.45 8.96
C ARG A 43 9.30 4.45 10.45
N VAL A 44 10.36 4.43 11.25
CA VAL A 44 10.31 4.58 12.71
C VAL A 44 10.98 5.88 13.09
N ASP A 45 10.27 6.72 13.84
CA ASP A 45 10.76 8.03 14.26
C ASP A 45 12.07 7.89 15.04
N ASN A 46 13.09 8.64 14.65
CA ASN A 46 14.44 8.63 15.23
C ASN A 46 15.21 7.30 15.11
N GLU A 47 14.66 6.28 14.45
CA GLU A 47 15.32 4.98 14.26
C GLU A 47 15.59 4.64 12.78
N GLY A 48 14.95 5.36 11.85
CA GLY A 48 15.19 5.23 10.40
C GLY A 48 14.13 4.41 9.67
N CYS A 49 14.46 3.93 8.48
CA CYS A 49 13.56 3.14 7.64
C CYS A 49 13.98 1.67 7.56
N PHE A 50 13.01 0.77 7.65
CA PHE A 50 13.22 -0.67 7.67
C PHE A 50 12.38 -1.35 6.58
N PRO A 51 12.97 -2.21 5.73
CA PRO A 51 12.20 -2.98 4.78
C PRO A 51 11.37 -4.04 5.50
N GLY A 52 10.16 -4.28 5.01
CA GLY A 52 9.23 -5.25 5.57
C GLY A 52 8.38 -5.91 4.51
N ARG A 53 7.64 -6.94 4.92
CA ARG A 53 6.68 -7.65 4.08
C ARG A 53 5.32 -7.70 4.74
N VAL A 54 4.29 -7.34 3.99
CA VAL A 54 2.89 -7.43 4.40
C VAL A 54 2.27 -8.63 3.69
N ARG A 55 1.76 -9.61 4.44
CA ARG A 55 1.11 -10.79 3.86
C ARG A 55 -0.21 -10.41 3.21
N MET A 56 -0.52 -10.96 2.04
CA MET A 56 -1.78 -10.70 1.32
C MET A 56 -2.87 -11.69 1.68
N ASP A 57 -3.04 -11.88 2.97
CA ASP A 57 -4.04 -12.78 3.51
C ASP A 57 -5.19 -11.93 4.03
N TYR A 58 -6.42 -12.22 3.60
CA TYR A 58 -7.59 -11.42 4.01
C TYR A 58 -7.81 -11.48 5.53
N ASP A 59 -7.53 -12.61 6.16
CA ASP A 59 -7.73 -12.79 7.60
C ASP A 59 -6.67 -12.03 8.42
N GLN A 60 -5.44 -11.89 7.88
CA GLN A 60 -4.34 -11.19 8.56
C GLN A 60 -4.18 -9.72 8.16
N ASN A 61 -4.44 -9.37 6.90
CA ASN A 61 -4.26 -8.03 6.31
C ASN A 61 -5.39 -7.71 5.32
N PRO A 62 -6.64 -7.55 5.82
CA PRO A 62 -7.82 -7.38 4.98
C PRO A 62 -7.75 -6.16 4.05
N ARG A 63 -7.10 -5.08 4.48
CA ARG A 63 -6.96 -3.85 3.68
C ARG A 63 -6.19 -4.07 2.39
N GLU A 64 -5.03 -4.71 2.49
CA GLU A 64 -4.16 -4.96 1.33
C GLU A 64 -4.82 -5.98 0.39
N ALA A 65 -5.40 -7.04 0.96
CA ALA A 65 -6.13 -8.04 0.20
C ALA A 65 -7.31 -7.43 -0.58
N VAL A 66 -8.14 -6.59 0.06
CA VAL A 66 -9.28 -5.93 -0.61
C VAL A 66 -8.81 -4.98 -1.70
N ALA A 67 -7.78 -4.18 -1.45
CA ALA A 67 -7.26 -3.26 -2.47
C ALA A 67 -6.82 -3.99 -3.75
N LEU A 68 -6.22 -5.18 -3.62
CA LEU A 68 -5.74 -6.00 -4.75
C LEU A 68 -6.83 -6.81 -5.44
N MET A 69 -7.94 -7.09 -4.76
CA MET A 69 -9.10 -7.76 -5.37
C MET A 69 -9.93 -6.83 -6.26
N TYR A 70 -9.63 -5.53 -6.29
CA TYR A 70 -10.35 -4.58 -7.12
C TYR A 70 -10.15 -4.85 -8.62
N ASP A 71 -11.26 -5.19 -9.26
CA ASP A 71 -11.39 -5.40 -10.69
C ASP A 71 -12.53 -4.49 -11.20
N PRO A 72 -12.23 -3.36 -11.88
CA PRO A 72 -13.26 -2.40 -12.29
C PRO A 72 -14.27 -3.00 -13.27
N SER A 73 -13.91 -4.07 -13.99
CA SER A 73 -14.84 -4.79 -14.87
C SER A 73 -15.94 -5.55 -14.11
N LYS A 74 -15.71 -5.85 -12.82
CA LYS A 74 -16.65 -6.55 -11.94
C LYS A 74 -17.29 -5.63 -10.91
N HIS A 75 -16.56 -4.62 -10.46
CA HIS A 75 -16.94 -3.78 -9.32
C HIS A 75 -17.37 -2.36 -9.70
N GLY A 76 -17.32 -2.01 -10.99
CA GLY A 76 -17.53 -0.65 -11.48
C GLY A 76 -16.27 0.19 -11.34
N GLU A 77 -16.28 1.40 -11.89
CA GLU A 77 -15.11 2.29 -11.91
C GLU A 77 -14.92 3.08 -10.60
N ASP A 78 -15.94 3.13 -9.73
CA ASP A 78 -15.88 3.83 -8.45
C ASP A 78 -15.14 2.98 -7.40
N TYR A 79 -13.82 3.19 -7.34
CA TYR A 79 -12.96 2.51 -6.38
C TYR A 79 -13.31 2.84 -4.93
N GLN A 80 -13.73 4.08 -4.63
CA GLN A 80 -14.04 4.46 -3.26
C GLN A 80 -15.31 3.76 -2.78
N GLU A 81 -16.31 3.65 -3.66
CA GLU A 81 -17.53 2.91 -3.37
C GLU A 81 -17.26 1.41 -3.20
N TYR A 82 -16.36 0.83 -4.02
CA TYR A 82 -15.88 -0.52 -3.79
C TYR A 82 -15.27 -0.71 -2.39
N LEU A 83 -14.33 0.16 -1.98
CA LEU A 83 -13.68 0.05 -0.68
C LEU A 83 -14.68 0.17 0.48
N ARG A 84 -15.68 1.05 0.37
CA ARG A 84 -16.72 1.24 1.40
C ARG A 84 -17.50 -0.05 1.72
N GLN A 85 -17.67 -0.95 0.75
CA GLN A 85 -18.34 -2.24 0.96
C GLN A 85 -17.62 -3.12 1.99
N TYR A 86 -16.34 -2.86 2.26
CA TYR A 86 -15.51 -3.63 3.19
C TYR A 86 -15.17 -2.85 4.48
N ASP A 87 -15.78 -1.69 4.74
CA ASP A 87 -15.37 -0.81 5.85
C ASP A 87 -15.59 -1.44 7.24
N GLU A 88 -16.58 -2.33 7.40
CA GLU A 88 -16.79 -3.07 8.65
C GLU A 88 -15.56 -3.90 9.06
N THR A 89 -14.85 -4.46 8.08
CA THR A 89 -13.64 -5.26 8.31
C THR A 89 -12.37 -4.42 8.22
N CYS A 90 -12.28 -3.57 7.20
CA CYS A 90 -11.07 -2.82 6.89
C CYS A 90 -10.91 -1.57 7.75
N GLN A 91 -12.01 -0.94 8.19
CA GLN A 91 -12.00 0.29 8.98
C GLN A 91 -11.10 1.36 8.36
N TRP A 92 -11.37 1.81 7.13
CA TRP A 92 -10.43 2.56 6.29
C TRP A 92 -9.97 3.91 6.87
N ARG A 93 -10.62 4.41 7.94
CA ARG A 93 -10.30 5.69 8.59
C ARG A 93 -10.25 6.84 7.58
N TRP A 94 -11.38 7.07 6.90
CA TRP A 94 -11.59 8.19 5.99
C TRP A 94 -11.56 9.53 6.75
N SER A 95 -10.38 9.99 7.16
CA SER A 95 -10.16 11.29 7.81
C SER A 95 -9.11 12.09 7.06
#